data_AF-A0AAD7PE27-F1
#
_entry.id   AF-A0AAD7PE27-F1
#
_cell.length_a   1.000
_cell.length_b   1.000
_cell.length_c   1.000
_cell.angle_alpha   90.00
_cell.angle_beta   90.00
_cell.angle_gamma   90.00
#
_symmetry.space_group_name_H-M   'P 1'
#
loop_
_entity.id
_entity.type
_entity.pdbx_description
1 polymer ?
#
loop_
_entity_poly.entity_id
_entity_poly.type
_entity_poly.pdbx_seq_one_letter_code
_entity_poly.pdbx_strand_id
1 'polypeptide(L)'
;MAVVAGSNVAKLNAKRRNDTAPLVNCSISNSECFSSMTLAGADRDPSCISCTTFNILAPIYKRIDPKNPGLRESDFSAFWLARNQRILDWLLHESSSIICLQEFWVGNEELTHMYLDRLGNAGYQSFKLARTNNRGDGLLTAICKEYLNVVDYRELLLNDFGDRVAQLLHVKSVVPFVQNQKGNFKQQFLIVNTHLLFPHDSSLSLVRLHQVYQILQYVESYQKENKLNPMPIILCGDWNGSKRGHVYKFLRSQGFVSSYDTAHQYTDSDADAHKWVSHCNHRGNICGVDFIWLCNPNESWKPLKTSWAEAVFGIFKYQLQKASLTDDDAFAFLKDDNYDDFVTYSSFCEALRQVKLIGLPCGLSLLEVKDLWTEADLDGNGVLDFEEFKKIWNSVCSERGEEDVNVCVEDSKSPCEEETVGFKVKNAVLFPREVERGMWPEDYSLSDHARLTVTFSPVRMQCSRPDKFNKSHL
;
A
#
# COMPACT_ATOMS: atom_id res chain seq x y z
N MET A 1 -22.29 -63.67 39.23
CA MET A 1 -23.04 -62.83 40.18
C MET A 1 -23.53 -61.62 39.38
N ALA A 2 -24.73 -61.63 38.79
CA ALA A 2 -26.06 -61.48 39.41
C ALA A 2 -26.28 -60.05 39.97
N VAL A 3 -26.86 -59.15 39.16
CA VAL A 3 -28.25 -58.56 39.20
C VAL A 3 -28.28 -57.28 40.07
N VAL A 4 -28.78 -56.11 39.65
CA VAL A 4 -30.19 -55.64 39.46
C VAL A 4 -30.10 -54.30 38.67
N ALA A 5 -30.65 -54.10 37.47
CA ALA A 5 -32.05 -53.92 37.00
C ALA A 5 -32.75 -52.60 37.42
N GLY A 6 -33.25 -51.84 36.44
CA GLY A 6 -34.06 -50.64 36.65
C GLY A 6 -34.40 -49.88 35.36
N SER A 7 -35.34 -50.44 34.59
CA SER A 7 -35.93 -49.91 33.35
C SER A 7 -36.93 -48.78 33.58
N ASN A 8 -37.12 -47.89 32.59
CA ASN A 8 -38.46 -47.55 32.09
C ASN A 8 -38.44 -46.88 30.70
N VAL A 9 -39.33 -47.37 29.84
CA VAL A 9 -39.49 -47.06 28.42
C VAL A 9 -40.88 -46.45 28.16
N ALA A 10 -40.91 -45.54 27.18
CA ALA A 10 -42.01 -45.12 26.29
C ALA A 10 -43.03 -44.07 26.76
N LYS A 11 -43.22 -43.03 25.93
CA LYS A 11 -44.27 -43.00 24.88
C LYS A 11 -44.22 -41.68 24.11
N LEU A 12 -43.93 -41.72 22.80
CA LEU A 12 -44.28 -40.66 21.86
C LEU A 12 -45.31 -41.23 20.89
N ASN A 13 -46.56 -40.83 21.08
CA ASN A 13 -47.67 -41.17 20.21
C ASN A 13 -47.72 -40.18 19.04
N ALA A 14 -47.66 -40.71 17.83
CA ALA A 14 -47.98 -40.02 16.61
C ALA A 14 -49.49 -39.76 16.48
N LYS A 15 -49.87 -38.57 16.00
CA LYS A 15 -51.16 -38.35 15.34
C LYS A 15 -51.00 -37.32 14.21
N ARG A 16 -51.36 -37.76 13.00
CA ARG A 16 -51.36 -37.02 11.72
C ARG A 16 -52.51 -36.01 11.65
N ARG A 17 -52.29 -34.90 10.91
CA ARG A 17 -53.10 -34.36 9.79
C ARG A 17 -52.39 -33.09 9.28
N ASN A 18 -51.76 -33.15 8.10
CA ASN A 18 -52.24 -32.62 6.82
C ASN A 18 -52.77 -31.19 6.92
N ASP A 19 -52.00 -30.24 6.39
CA ASP A 19 -52.52 -29.22 5.46
C ASP A 19 -51.37 -28.69 4.58
N THR A 20 -51.67 -28.67 3.29
CA THR A 20 -50.88 -28.18 2.16
C THR A 20 -50.66 -26.66 2.23
N ALA A 21 -49.42 -26.20 2.02
CA ALA A 21 -49.09 -24.81 1.70
C ALA A 21 -47.98 -24.78 0.62
N PRO A 22 -48.00 -23.80 -0.30
CA PRO A 22 -47.45 -23.96 -1.64
C PRO A 22 -45.93 -23.75 -1.70
N LEU A 23 -45.30 -24.45 -2.65
CA LEU A 23 -43.99 -24.13 -3.20
C LEU A 23 -44.03 -22.69 -3.74
N VAL A 24 -43.42 -21.75 -3.02
CA VAL A 24 -43.11 -20.44 -3.56
C VAL A 24 -41.82 -20.59 -4.37
N ASN A 25 -41.99 -20.70 -5.69
CA ASN A 25 -40.93 -20.42 -6.65
C ASN A 25 -40.52 -18.96 -6.48
N CYS A 26 -39.41 -18.71 -5.79
CA CYS A 26 -38.77 -17.40 -5.78
C CYS A 26 -37.90 -17.28 -7.04
N SER A 27 -38.54 -16.96 -8.17
CA SER A 27 -37.87 -16.35 -9.31
C SER A 27 -37.51 -14.92 -8.92
N ILE A 28 -36.35 -14.73 -8.30
CA ILE A 28 -35.81 -13.40 -8.06
C ILE A 28 -35.25 -12.88 -9.39
N SER A 29 -36.07 -12.10 -10.08
CA SER A 29 -35.64 -11.24 -11.18
C SER A 29 -34.75 -10.13 -10.63
N ASN A 30 -33.45 -10.38 -10.50
CA ASN A 30 -32.46 -9.33 -10.25
C ASN A 30 -32.19 -8.56 -11.55
N SER A 31 -33.13 -7.70 -11.90
CA SER A 31 -33.06 -6.74 -12.99
C SER A 31 -33.44 -5.36 -12.46
N GLU A 32 -32.78 -4.90 -11.40
CA GLU A 32 -32.91 -3.51 -10.94
C GLU A 32 -31.79 -3.21 -9.92
N CYS A 33 -30.63 -2.77 -10.44
CA CYS A 33 -29.80 -1.67 -9.91
C CYS A 33 -28.45 -1.58 -10.68
N PHE A 34 -28.52 -1.57 -12.02
CA PHE A 34 -27.39 -1.18 -12.89
C PHE A 34 -27.57 0.23 -13.48
N SER A 35 -28.64 0.92 -13.10
CA SER A 35 -29.08 2.18 -13.72
C SER A 35 -28.53 3.42 -12.99
N SER A 36 -27.22 3.51 -12.85
CA SER A 36 -26.49 4.78 -12.67
C SER A 36 -24.99 4.66 -12.99
N MET A 37 -24.60 3.60 -13.71
CA MET A 37 -23.20 3.31 -14.01
C MET A 37 -22.89 3.67 -15.45
N THR A 38 -22.55 4.93 -15.66
CA THR A 38 -21.94 5.38 -16.91
C THR A 38 -20.55 5.94 -16.61
N LEU A 39 -19.55 5.05 -16.64
CA LEU A 39 -18.22 5.35 -17.21
C LEU A 39 -17.94 4.49 -18.46
N ALA A 40 -18.85 3.58 -18.81
CA ALA A 40 -18.82 2.85 -20.07
C ALA A 40 -19.58 3.66 -21.13
N GLY A 41 -18.84 4.34 -22.01
CA GLY A 41 -19.41 4.96 -23.23
C GLY A 41 -19.27 6.47 -23.39
N ALA A 42 -18.46 7.17 -22.59
CA ALA A 42 -18.09 8.57 -22.84
C ALA A 42 -16.58 8.67 -23.06
N ASP A 43 -16.18 8.90 -24.31
CA ASP A 43 -14.91 9.50 -24.77
C ASP A 43 -13.73 9.37 -23.78
N ARG A 44 -13.30 8.14 -23.47
CA ARG A 44 -12.09 7.93 -22.66
C ARG A 44 -10.91 8.35 -23.54
N ASP A 45 -10.33 9.50 -23.21
CA ASP A 45 -9.06 9.95 -23.77
C ASP A 45 -8.07 8.77 -23.79
N PRO A 46 -7.67 8.28 -24.98
CA PRO A 46 -6.91 7.04 -25.12
C PRO A 46 -5.48 7.17 -24.55
N SER A 47 -5.07 8.40 -24.20
CA SER A 47 -3.80 8.64 -23.51
C SER A 47 -3.90 8.48 -21.99
N CYS A 48 -5.11 8.47 -21.41
CA CYS A 48 -5.30 8.28 -19.98
C CYS A 48 -5.15 6.82 -19.57
N ILE A 49 -4.59 6.61 -18.38
CA ILE A 49 -4.35 5.28 -17.81
C ILE A 49 -5.14 5.18 -16.52
N SER A 50 -5.88 4.08 -16.36
CA SER A 50 -6.61 3.78 -15.12
C SER A 50 -5.94 2.65 -14.36
N CYS A 51 -5.92 2.76 -13.03
CA CYS A 51 -5.35 1.77 -12.14
C CYS A 51 -6.33 1.44 -11.02
N THR A 52 -6.64 0.16 -10.85
CA THR A 52 -7.46 -0.35 -9.75
C THR A 52 -6.58 -1.15 -8.80
N THR A 53 -6.71 -0.90 -7.49
CA THR A 53 -6.19 -1.78 -6.44
C THR A 53 -7.33 -2.36 -5.60
N PHE A 54 -7.25 -3.65 -5.26
CA PHE A 54 -8.27 -4.31 -4.47
C PHE A 54 -7.74 -5.56 -3.74
N ASN A 55 -7.76 -5.53 -2.40
CA ASN A 55 -7.62 -6.75 -1.61
C ASN A 55 -8.93 -7.54 -1.70
N ILE A 56 -8.88 -8.71 -2.34
CA ILE A 56 -10.09 -9.49 -2.65
C ILE A 56 -10.51 -10.46 -1.55
N LEU A 57 -9.81 -10.45 -0.41
CA LEU A 57 -10.01 -11.36 0.73
C LEU A 57 -10.02 -12.83 0.30
N ALA A 58 -8.88 -13.50 0.45
CA ALA A 58 -8.74 -14.88 -0.01
C ALA A 58 -9.81 -15.78 0.65
N PRO A 59 -10.48 -16.70 -0.07
CA PRO A 59 -11.49 -17.58 0.51
C PRO A 59 -11.03 -18.38 1.74
N ILE A 60 -9.72 -18.69 1.82
CA ILE A 60 -9.07 -19.35 2.97
C ILE A 60 -8.99 -18.48 4.24
N TYR A 61 -9.22 -17.18 4.12
CA TYR A 61 -9.21 -16.24 5.24
C TYR A 61 -10.61 -15.76 5.60
N LYS A 62 -11.53 -15.72 4.63
CA LYS A 62 -12.91 -15.28 4.84
C LYS A 62 -13.64 -16.21 5.80
N ARG A 63 -14.02 -15.68 6.96
CA ARG A 63 -14.86 -16.38 7.96
C ARG A 63 -16.32 -16.24 7.56
N ILE A 64 -17.08 -17.33 7.62
CA ILE A 64 -18.50 -17.32 7.25
C ILE A 64 -19.46 -17.45 8.44
N ASP A 65 -18.97 -17.89 9.60
CA ASP A 65 -19.76 -18.00 10.81
C ASP A 65 -19.01 -17.34 12.00
N PRO A 66 -19.53 -16.25 12.57
CA PRO A 66 -18.97 -15.63 13.77
C PRO A 66 -18.89 -16.58 14.98
N LYS A 67 -19.79 -17.57 15.07
CA LYS A 67 -19.84 -18.56 16.16
C LYS A 67 -18.86 -19.71 15.93
N ASN A 68 -18.43 -19.94 14.69
CA ASN A 68 -17.44 -20.95 14.34
C ASN A 68 -16.26 -20.32 13.59
N PRO A 69 -15.30 -19.73 14.32
CA PRO A 69 -14.16 -19.03 13.73
C PRO A 69 -13.18 -19.95 12.99
N GLY A 70 -13.40 -21.28 12.97
CA GLY A 70 -12.64 -22.22 12.14
C GLY A 70 -13.18 -22.38 10.73
N LEU A 71 -14.47 -22.09 10.51
CA LEU A 71 -15.14 -22.29 9.24
C LEU A 71 -14.73 -21.20 8.23
N ARG A 72 -14.32 -21.60 7.02
CA ARG A 72 -13.86 -20.70 5.97
C ARG A 72 -14.76 -20.77 4.75
N GLU A 73 -14.78 -19.68 3.97
CA GLU A 73 -15.48 -19.69 2.68
C GLU A 73 -14.87 -20.72 1.73
N SER A 74 -13.56 -20.98 1.81
CA SER A 74 -12.87 -22.03 1.05
C SER A 74 -13.47 -23.43 1.22
N ASP A 75 -14.17 -23.69 2.32
CA ASP A 75 -14.83 -24.98 2.59
C ASP A 75 -16.09 -25.18 1.71
N PHE A 76 -16.56 -24.13 1.03
CA PHE A 76 -17.81 -24.13 0.25
C PHE A 76 -17.58 -23.57 -1.15
N SER A 77 -17.36 -24.47 -2.13
CA SER A 77 -17.07 -24.09 -3.52
C SER A 77 -18.07 -23.12 -4.14
N ALA A 78 -19.36 -23.38 -3.95
CA ALA A 78 -20.41 -22.50 -4.45
C ALA A 78 -20.31 -21.05 -3.94
N PHE A 79 -19.83 -20.85 -2.70
CA PHE A 79 -19.79 -19.52 -2.08
C PHE A 79 -18.62 -18.71 -2.62
N TRP A 80 -17.41 -19.26 -2.55
CA TRP A 80 -16.24 -18.55 -3.05
C TRP A 80 -16.31 -18.37 -4.57
N LEU A 81 -16.84 -19.34 -5.31
CA LEU A 81 -16.99 -19.22 -6.76
C LEU A 81 -17.93 -18.06 -7.12
N ALA A 82 -19.13 -18.02 -6.53
CA ALA A 82 -20.11 -16.97 -6.80
C ALA A 82 -19.58 -15.57 -6.43
N ARG A 83 -18.88 -15.43 -5.28
CA ARG A 83 -18.29 -14.16 -4.88
C ARG A 83 -17.21 -13.70 -5.85
N ASN A 84 -16.30 -14.58 -6.24
CA ASN A 84 -15.19 -14.24 -7.11
C ASN A 84 -15.65 -13.99 -8.56
N GLN A 85 -16.72 -14.65 -9.03
CA GLN A 85 -17.38 -14.31 -10.30
C GLN A 85 -17.90 -12.87 -10.27
N ARG A 86 -18.61 -12.47 -9.20
CA ARG A 86 -19.07 -11.08 -9.03
C ARG A 86 -17.90 -10.09 -9.01
N ILE A 87 -16.81 -10.40 -8.30
CA ILE A 87 -15.60 -9.56 -8.30
C ILE A 87 -15.04 -9.40 -9.72
N LEU A 88 -14.90 -10.50 -10.47
CA LEU A 88 -14.42 -10.46 -11.86
C LEU A 88 -15.34 -9.65 -12.78
N ASP A 89 -16.65 -9.85 -12.68
CA ASP A 89 -17.62 -9.09 -13.48
C ASP A 89 -17.48 -7.58 -13.23
N TRP A 90 -17.27 -7.18 -11.98
CA TRP A 90 -16.98 -5.79 -11.63
C TRP A 90 -15.66 -5.26 -12.17
N LEU A 91 -14.58 -6.05 -12.06
CA LEU A 91 -13.26 -5.67 -12.56
C LEU A 91 -13.29 -5.49 -14.10
N LEU A 92 -13.98 -6.39 -14.79
CA LEU A 92 -14.15 -6.35 -16.24
C LEU A 92 -15.10 -5.24 -16.70
N HIS A 93 -16.13 -4.92 -15.91
CA HIS A 93 -16.98 -3.76 -16.17
C HIS A 93 -16.22 -2.44 -16.04
N GLU A 94 -15.40 -2.30 -14.98
CA GLU A 94 -14.57 -1.11 -14.76
C GLU A 94 -13.53 -0.92 -15.87
N SER A 95 -13.01 -2.04 -16.41
CA SER A 95 -12.06 -2.12 -17.52
C SER A 95 -10.83 -1.22 -17.31
N SER A 96 -10.26 -1.25 -16.10
CA SER A 96 -9.07 -0.47 -15.78
C SER A 96 -7.85 -0.94 -16.58
N SER A 97 -6.96 -0.03 -16.97
CA SER A 97 -5.73 -0.35 -17.71
C SER A 97 -4.78 -1.24 -16.91
N ILE A 98 -4.79 -1.07 -15.58
CA ILE A 98 -3.99 -1.80 -14.60
C ILE A 98 -4.93 -2.30 -13.49
N ILE A 99 -4.83 -3.57 -13.12
CA ILE A 99 -5.56 -4.16 -12.00
C ILE A 99 -4.55 -4.82 -11.06
N CYS A 100 -4.48 -4.38 -9.82
CA CYS A 100 -3.59 -4.89 -8.76
C CYS A 100 -4.44 -5.53 -7.66
N LEU A 101 -4.36 -6.84 -7.49
CA LEU A 101 -5.10 -7.57 -6.46
C LEU A 101 -4.16 -8.06 -5.37
N GLN A 102 -4.64 -8.01 -4.13
CA GLN A 102 -4.02 -8.58 -2.94
C GLN A 102 -4.91 -9.68 -2.37
N GLU A 103 -4.32 -10.60 -1.59
CA GLU A 103 -4.98 -11.82 -1.11
C GLU A 103 -5.60 -12.66 -2.23
N PHE A 104 -4.95 -12.68 -3.38
CA PHE A 104 -5.34 -13.55 -4.47
C PHE A 104 -5.01 -15.00 -4.09
N TRP A 105 -5.98 -15.92 -4.16
CA TRP A 105 -5.82 -17.30 -3.70
C TRP A 105 -5.04 -18.18 -4.70
N VAL A 106 -3.74 -17.90 -4.83
CA VAL A 106 -2.82 -18.55 -5.78
C VAL A 106 -2.79 -20.08 -5.61
N GLY A 107 -2.96 -20.58 -4.38
CA GLY A 107 -2.95 -22.01 -4.06
C GLY A 107 -4.18 -22.79 -4.55
N ASN A 108 -5.19 -22.12 -5.11
CA ASN A 108 -6.36 -22.78 -5.72
C ASN A 108 -6.31 -22.64 -7.24
N GLU A 109 -6.13 -23.77 -7.94
CA GLU A 109 -6.02 -23.80 -9.40
C GLU A 109 -7.31 -23.38 -10.11
N GLU A 110 -8.47 -23.75 -9.57
CA GLU A 110 -9.78 -23.44 -10.17
C GLU A 110 -10.06 -21.93 -10.17
N LEU A 111 -9.87 -21.26 -9.02
CA LEU A 111 -9.96 -19.80 -8.91
C LEU A 111 -8.92 -19.14 -9.80
N THR A 112 -7.69 -19.66 -9.81
CA THR A 112 -6.63 -19.11 -10.64
C THR A 112 -6.95 -19.17 -12.13
N HIS A 113 -7.39 -20.31 -12.64
CA HIS A 113 -7.81 -20.46 -14.03
C HIS A 113 -8.99 -19.54 -14.36
N MET A 114 -10.00 -19.46 -13.48
CA MET A 114 -11.13 -18.55 -13.67
C MET A 114 -10.69 -17.09 -13.88
N TYR A 115 -9.78 -16.57 -13.06
CA TYR A 115 -9.28 -15.20 -13.21
C TYR A 115 -8.43 -15.05 -14.47
N LEU A 116 -7.47 -15.94 -14.70
CA LEU A 116 -6.53 -15.85 -15.83
C LEU A 116 -7.26 -15.97 -17.17
N ASP A 117 -8.23 -16.87 -17.30
CA ASP A 117 -9.01 -17.06 -18.53
C ASP A 117 -9.91 -15.86 -18.79
N ARG A 118 -10.64 -15.38 -17.77
CA ARG A 118 -11.56 -14.25 -17.95
C ARG A 118 -10.86 -12.93 -18.24
N LEU A 119 -9.78 -12.65 -17.52
CA LEU A 119 -8.93 -11.48 -17.79
C LEU A 119 -8.22 -11.63 -19.14
N GLY A 120 -7.70 -12.81 -19.46
CA GLY A 120 -7.05 -13.11 -20.74
C GLY A 120 -7.98 -12.92 -21.94
N ASN A 121 -9.21 -13.43 -21.85
CA ASN A 121 -10.26 -13.25 -22.87
C ASN A 121 -10.67 -11.78 -23.03
N ALA A 122 -10.53 -10.98 -21.98
CA ALA A 122 -10.74 -9.53 -22.01
C ALA A 122 -9.51 -8.73 -22.44
N GLY A 123 -8.42 -9.38 -22.89
CA GLY A 123 -7.24 -8.71 -23.43
C GLY A 123 -6.16 -8.36 -22.40
N TYR A 124 -6.25 -8.85 -21.17
CA TYR A 124 -5.24 -8.60 -20.15
C TYR A 124 -4.08 -9.60 -20.21
N GLN A 125 -2.88 -9.12 -19.89
CA GLN A 125 -1.74 -9.94 -19.50
C GLN A 125 -1.66 -9.98 -17.98
N SER A 126 -1.67 -11.18 -17.39
CA SER A 126 -1.73 -11.35 -15.93
C SER A 126 -0.44 -11.96 -15.36
N PHE A 127 -0.03 -11.48 -14.19
CA PHE A 127 1.16 -11.92 -13.45
C PHE A 127 0.74 -12.24 -12.02
N LYS A 128 0.93 -13.49 -11.58
CA LYS A 128 0.62 -13.91 -10.21
C LYS A 128 1.91 -14.17 -9.43
N LEU A 129 1.92 -13.84 -8.15
CA LEU A 129 3.06 -14.08 -7.26
C LEU A 129 2.55 -14.59 -5.91
N ALA A 130 2.90 -15.83 -5.58
CA ALA A 130 2.61 -16.41 -4.27
C ALA A 130 3.54 -15.83 -3.20
N ARG A 131 3.08 -15.81 -1.95
CA ARG A 131 3.94 -15.57 -0.79
C ARG A 131 4.93 -16.72 -0.59
N THR A 132 6.07 -16.43 0.04
CA THR A 132 7.18 -17.39 0.21
C THR A 132 6.91 -18.51 1.23
N ASN A 133 5.88 -18.38 2.06
CA ASN A 133 5.58 -19.33 3.15
C ASN A 133 4.39 -20.25 2.89
N ASN A 134 3.97 -20.44 1.65
CA ASN A 134 2.87 -21.35 1.28
C ASN A 134 1.55 -21.08 2.04
N ARG A 135 1.31 -19.84 2.46
CA ARG A 135 0.04 -19.40 3.05
C ARG A 135 -1.16 -19.57 2.12
N GLY A 136 -0.91 -19.78 0.82
CA GLY A 136 -1.92 -20.04 -0.20
C GLY A 136 -2.37 -18.79 -0.94
N ASP A 137 -2.17 -17.60 -0.36
CA ASP A 137 -2.47 -16.32 -1.01
C ASP A 137 -1.24 -15.65 -1.64
N GLY A 138 -1.49 -14.56 -2.35
CA GLY A 138 -0.46 -13.77 -3.01
C GLY A 138 -1.04 -12.54 -3.72
N LEU A 139 -0.34 -12.13 -4.76
CA LEU A 139 -0.67 -10.99 -5.59
C LEU A 139 -1.07 -11.43 -7.00
N LEU A 140 -1.96 -10.66 -7.64
CA LEU A 140 -2.22 -10.74 -9.07
C LEU A 140 -2.16 -9.32 -9.64
N THR A 141 -1.35 -9.11 -10.67
CA THR A 141 -1.36 -7.86 -11.45
C THR A 141 -1.77 -8.17 -12.88
N ALA A 142 -2.79 -7.48 -13.41
CA ALA A 142 -3.27 -7.63 -14.78
C ALA A 142 -3.14 -6.31 -15.54
N ILE A 143 -2.55 -6.37 -16.73
CA ILE A 143 -2.25 -5.22 -17.59
C ILE A 143 -3.02 -5.34 -18.90
N CYS A 144 -3.86 -4.35 -19.22
CA CYS A 144 -4.62 -4.33 -20.46
C CYS A 144 -3.71 -4.03 -21.66
N LYS A 145 -3.58 -5.00 -22.57
CA LYS A 145 -2.66 -4.93 -23.73
C LYS A 145 -3.05 -3.86 -24.75
N GLU A 146 -4.30 -3.39 -24.72
CA GLU A 146 -4.77 -2.29 -25.57
C GLU A 146 -4.07 -0.97 -25.23
N TYR A 147 -3.80 -0.73 -23.95
CA TYR A 147 -3.23 0.53 -23.46
C TYR A 147 -1.73 0.43 -23.15
N LEU A 148 -1.28 -0.74 -22.68
CA LEU A 148 0.05 -0.91 -22.09
C LEU A 148 0.75 -2.16 -22.60
N ASN A 149 2.04 -2.02 -22.93
CA ASN A 149 2.94 -3.14 -23.15
C ASN A 149 3.85 -3.33 -21.92
N VAL A 150 4.01 -4.56 -21.48
CA VAL A 150 4.96 -4.90 -20.42
C VAL A 150 6.35 -5.05 -21.01
N VAL A 151 7.31 -4.28 -20.49
CA VAL A 151 8.72 -4.30 -20.88
C VAL A 151 9.49 -5.32 -20.04
N ASP A 152 9.26 -5.32 -18.73
CA ASP A 152 9.88 -6.26 -17.79
C ASP A 152 8.95 -6.52 -16.59
N TYR A 153 9.15 -7.66 -15.95
CA TYR A 153 8.46 -8.07 -14.72
C TYR A 153 9.48 -8.66 -13.75
N ARG A 154 9.43 -8.18 -12.50
CA ARG A 154 10.31 -8.62 -11.43
C ARG A 154 9.51 -8.98 -10.19
N GLU A 155 9.94 -10.05 -9.55
CA GLU A 155 9.39 -10.54 -8.29
C GLU A 155 10.32 -10.12 -7.17
N LEU A 156 9.78 -9.43 -6.18
CA LEU A 156 10.49 -9.08 -4.96
C LEU A 156 9.97 -9.94 -3.83
N LEU A 157 10.84 -10.82 -3.34
CA LEU A 157 10.60 -11.65 -2.16
C LEU A 157 11.23 -10.96 -0.97
N LEU A 158 10.42 -10.43 -0.05
CA LEU A 158 10.94 -9.68 1.10
C LEU A 158 11.62 -10.60 2.12
N ASN A 159 11.25 -11.89 2.12
CA ASN A 159 11.78 -12.93 3.02
C ASN A 159 11.85 -12.47 4.48
N ASP A 160 10.87 -11.66 4.87
CA ASP A 160 10.73 -11.08 6.18
C ASP A 160 9.85 -11.98 7.06
N PHE A 161 9.60 -11.58 8.31
CA PHE A 161 8.70 -12.33 9.20
C PHE A 161 7.29 -12.52 8.62
N GLY A 162 6.85 -11.58 7.78
CA GLY A 162 5.57 -11.67 7.10
C GLY A 162 5.57 -12.51 5.84
N ASP A 163 6.73 -12.92 5.32
CA ASP A 163 6.89 -13.54 4.00
C ASP A 163 6.09 -12.79 2.93
N ARG A 164 6.19 -11.46 2.98
CA ARG A 164 5.48 -10.59 2.07
C ARG A 164 6.26 -10.49 0.76
N VAL A 165 5.54 -10.11 -0.27
CA VAL A 165 6.05 -10.06 -1.64
C VAL A 165 5.60 -8.76 -2.31
N ALA A 166 6.32 -8.37 -3.36
CA ALA A 166 5.89 -7.31 -4.26
C ALA A 166 6.17 -7.70 -5.71
N GLN A 167 5.36 -7.15 -6.62
CA GLN A 167 5.56 -7.27 -8.06
C GLN A 167 5.98 -5.92 -8.59
N LEU A 168 7.08 -5.86 -9.36
CA LEU A 168 7.48 -4.66 -10.11
C LEU A 168 7.27 -4.93 -11.59
N LEU A 169 6.51 -4.06 -12.25
CA LEU A 169 6.28 -4.09 -13.69
C LEU A 169 6.81 -2.79 -14.29
N HIS A 170 7.70 -2.92 -15.28
CA HIS A 170 8.07 -1.82 -16.15
C HIS A 170 7.16 -1.85 -17.37
N VAL A 171 6.38 -0.80 -17.58
CA VAL A 171 5.39 -0.74 -18.65
C VAL A 171 5.59 0.46 -19.56
N LYS A 172 5.03 0.35 -20.76
CA LYS A 172 5.10 1.35 -21.82
C LYS A 172 3.73 1.55 -22.46
N SER A 173 3.29 2.79 -22.59
CA SER A 173 2.05 3.12 -23.29
C SER A 173 2.11 2.69 -24.77
N VAL A 174 1.02 2.09 -25.23
CA VAL A 174 0.78 1.75 -26.64
C VAL A 174 0.55 3.03 -27.44
N VAL A 175 -0.28 3.94 -26.92
CA VAL A 175 -0.62 5.21 -27.55
C VAL A 175 0.42 6.28 -27.15
N PRO A 176 1.12 6.91 -28.11
CA PRO A 176 2.08 7.98 -27.80
C PRO A 176 1.37 9.20 -27.22
N PHE A 177 1.95 9.80 -26.18
CA PHE A 177 1.45 11.04 -25.57
C PHE A 177 1.68 12.27 -26.47
N VAL A 178 2.73 12.25 -27.30
CA VAL A 178 3.12 13.39 -28.13
C VAL A 178 3.50 12.92 -29.53
N GLN A 179 2.85 13.50 -30.55
CA GLN A 179 3.35 13.53 -31.94
C GLN A 179 4.03 14.89 -32.17
N ASN A 180 5.32 15.01 -31.86
CA ASN A 180 6.12 16.19 -32.21
C ASN A 180 7.03 15.85 -33.40
N GLN A 181 7.45 16.87 -34.16
CA GLN A 181 8.39 16.74 -35.29
C GLN A 181 9.77 16.14 -34.91
N LYS A 182 10.07 15.99 -33.61
CA LYS A 182 11.30 15.38 -33.06
C LYS A 182 11.17 13.91 -32.63
N GLY A 183 9.99 13.28 -32.82
CA GLY A 183 9.78 11.85 -32.58
C GLY A 183 8.67 11.51 -31.57
N ASN A 184 8.24 10.24 -31.60
CA ASN A 184 7.19 9.70 -30.71
C ASN A 184 7.76 9.38 -29.32
N PHE A 185 7.47 10.22 -28.32
CA PHE A 185 7.76 9.89 -26.93
C PHE A 185 6.72 8.89 -26.41
N LYS A 186 7.12 7.61 -26.36
CA LYS A 186 6.30 6.57 -25.73
C LYS A 186 6.51 6.63 -24.22
N GLN A 187 5.44 6.94 -23.50
CA GLN A 187 5.42 7.05 -22.04
C GLN A 187 5.78 5.71 -21.39
N GLN A 188 6.71 5.73 -20.44
CA GLN A 188 7.14 4.58 -19.65
C GLN A 188 7.03 4.92 -18.18
N PHE A 189 6.71 3.94 -17.35
CA PHE A 189 6.59 4.09 -15.90
C PHE A 189 6.70 2.73 -15.21
N LEU A 190 6.92 2.76 -13.90
CA LEU A 190 6.96 1.57 -13.05
C LEU A 190 5.65 1.43 -12.28
N ILE A 191 5.20 0.19 -12.14
CA ILE A 191 4.07 -0.19 -11.30
C ILE A 191 4.58 -1.17 -10.26
N VAL A 192 4.25 -0.94 -8.99
CA VAL A 192 4.48 -1.90 -7.92
C VAL A 192 3.15 -2.30 -7.32
N ASN A 193 2.91 -3.61 -7.16
CA ASN A 193 1.80 -4.15 -6.38
C ASN A 193 2.37 -4.83 -5.13
N THR A 194 1.81 -4.57 -3.94
CA THR A 194 2.21 -5.24 -2.70
C THR A 194 1.06 -5.37 -1.70
N HIS A 195 1.30 -6.17 -0.65
CA HIS A 195 0.41 -6.31 0.51
C HIS A 195 1.29 -6.41 1.76
N LEU A 196 1.37 -5.33 2.53
CA LEU A 196 2.23 -5.23 3.71
C LEU A 196 1.70 -6.05 4.90
N LEU A 197 2.55 -6.25 5.91
CA LEU A 197 2.20 -7.03 7.09
C LEU A 197 1.04 -6.41 7.89
N PHE A 198 -0.04 -7.18 8.06
CA PHE A 198 -1.19 -6.81 8.88
C PHE A 198 -0.78 -6.37 10.32
N PRO A 199 -1.30 -5.24 10.83
CA PRO A 199 -0.85 -4.63 12.07
C PRO A 199 -1.49 -5.28 13.30
N HIS A 200 -1.12 -6.53 13.62
CA HIS A 200 -1.60 -7.20 14.84
C HIS A 200 -1.16 -6.49 16.12
N ASP A 201 0.01 -5.84 16.09
CA ASP A 201 0.53 -5.03 17.17
C ASP A 201 1.27 -3.79 16.62
N SER A 202 1.33 -2.75 17.44
CA SER A 202 2.02 -1.49 17.18
C SER A 202 3.54 -1.66 16.94
N SER A 203 4.18 -2.69 17.53
CA SER A 203 5.59 -3.01 17.26
C SER A 203 5.87 -3.45 15.81
N LEU A 204 4.85 -3.94 15.10
CA LEU A 204 5.00 -4.37 13.69
C LEU A 204 5.05 -3.18 12.71
N SER A 205 4.96 -1.94 13.19
CA SER A 205 5.14 -0.74 12.36
C SER A 205 6.54 -0.68 11.74
N LEU A 206 7.57 -1.06 12.48
CA LEU A 206 8.95 -1.12 11.98
C LEU A 206 9.09 -2.16 10.87
N VAL A 207 8.45 -3.32 11.01
CA VAL A 207 8.47 -4.37 9.97
C VAL A 207 7.87 -3.86 8.66
N ARG A 208 6.70 -3.19 8.72
CA ARG A 208 6.13 -2.57 7.52
C ARG A 208 7.04 -1.49 6.94
N LEU A 209 7.71 -0.69 7.77
CA LEU A 209 8.67 0.30 7.31
C LEU A 209 9.85 -0.35 6.58
N HIS A 210 10.41 -1.44 7.10
CA HIS A 210 11.44 -2.24 6.41
C HIS A 210 10.95 -2.78 5.06
N GLN A 211 9.73 -3.32 5.01
CA GLN A 211 9.15 -3.83 3.76
C GLN A 211 9.10 -2.74 2.68
N VAL A 212 8.62 -1.53 3.02
CA VAL A 212 8.56 -0.41 2.08
C VAL A 212 9.94 0.11 1.70
N TYR A 213 10.86 0.19 2.66
CA TYR A 213 12.25 0.55 2.40
C TYR A 213 12.91 -0.40 1.39
N GLN A 214 12.75 -1.71 1.56
CA GLN A 214 13.24 -2.73 0.63
C GLN A 214 12.60 -2.60 -0.76
N ILE A 215 11.28 -2.34 -0.83
CA ILE A 215 10.60 -2.09 -2.11
C ILE A 215 11.22 -0.88 -2.82
N LEU A 216 11.43 0.25 -2.14
CA LEU A 216 12.02 1.44 -2.75
C LEU A 216 13.50 1.24 -3.12
N GLN A 217 14.28 0.54 -2.31
CA GLN A 217 15.66 0.15 -2.66
C GLN A 217 15.69 -0.69 -3.94
N TYR A 218 14.73 -1.61 -4.09
CA TYR A 218 14.62 -2.44 -5.28
C TYR A 218 14.23 -1.61 -6.51
N VAL A 219 13.29 -0.67 -6.38
CA VAL A 219 12.93 0.26 -7.45
C VAL A 219 14.13 1.10 -7.90
N GLU A 220 14.89 1.69 -6.96
CA GLU A 220 16.11 2.44 -7.30
C GLU A 220 17.16 1.56 -7.98
N SER A 221 17.37 0.34 -7.49
CA SER A 221 18.34 -0.60 -8.04
C SER A 221 17.94 -1.00 -9.47
N TYR A 222 16.66 -1.32 -9.69
CA TYR A 222 16.10 -1.62 -10.99
C TYR A 222 16.30 -0.47 -11.99
N GLN A 223 16.04 0.78 -11.57
CA GLN A 223 16.27 1.96 -12.41
C GLN A 223 17.76 2.13 -12.77
N LYS A 224 18.67 1.96 -11.81
CA LYS A 224 20.13 2.06 -12.01
C LYS A 224 20.65 0.95 -12.94
N GLU A 225 20.26 -0.30 -12.70
CA GLU A 225 20.65 -1.48 -13.48
C GLU A 225 20.24 -1.34 -14.95
N ASN A 226 19.02 -0.87 -15.19
CA ASN A 226 18.47 -0.69 -16.53
C ASN A 226 18.76 0.68 -17.14
N LYS A 227 19.53 1.53 -16.47
CA LYS A 227 19.89 2.90 -16.90
C LYS A 227 18.67 3.72 -17.32
N LEU A 228 17.60 3.60 -16.53
CA LEU A 228 16.33 4.25 -16.81
C LEU A 228 16.44 5.74 -16.49
N ASN A 229 15.90 6.58 -17.37
CA ASN A 229 15.67 7.98 -17.07
C ASN A 229 14.63 8.11 -15.96
N PRO A 230 14.63 9.23 -15.19
CA PRO A 230 13.55 9.53 -14.25
C PRO A 230 12.18 9.35 -14.93
N MET A 231 11.34 8.50 -14.35
CA MET A 231 10.02 8.15 -14.86
C MET A 231 9.02 8.03 -13.71
N PRO A 232 7.71 8.13 -13.99
CA PRO A 232 6.72 7.96 -12.95
C PRO A 232 6.77 6.56 -12.32
N ILE A 233 6.45 6.51 -11.03
CA ILE A 233 6.33 5.29 -10.25
C ILE A 233 4.94 5.28 -9.61
N ILE A 234 4.20 4.20 -9.82
CA ILE A 234 2.90 3.96 -9.20
C ILE A 234 3.05 2.81 -8.21
N LEU A 235 2.76 3.03 -6.93
CA LEU A 235 2.75 1.96 -5.91
C LEU A 235 1.31 1.69 -5.47
N CYS A 236 0.83 0.47 -5.67
CA CYS A 236 -0.51 0.02 -5.37
C CYS A 236 -0.48 -1.06 -4.29
N GLY A 237 -1.50 -1.09 -3.44
CA GLY A 237 -1.66 -2.19 -2.52
C GLY A 237 -2.50 -1.91 -1.29
N ASP A 238 -2.61 -2.96 -0.48
CA ASP A 238 -2.97 -2.86 0.94
C ASP A 238 -1.69 -2.60 1.75
N TRP A 239 -1.56 -1.37 2.24
CA TRP A 239 -0.39 -0.92 2.99
C TRP A 239 -0.50 -1.24 4.48
N ASN A 240 -1.67 -1.70 4.95
CA ASN A 240 -1.90 -2.04 6.35
C ASN A 240 -1.43 -0.94 7.33
N GLY A 241 -1.51 0.31 6.88
CA GLY A 241 -1.02 1.49 7.57
C GLY A 241 -1.79 2.72 7.13
N SER A 242 -2.37 3.44 8.09
CA SER A 242 -3.15 4.64 7.82
C SER A 242 -2.28 5.85 7.46
N LYS A 243 -2.93 6.94 7.05
CA LYS A 243 -2.34 8.26 6.85
C LYS A 243 -1.48 8.77 8.02
N ARG A 244 -1.85 8.41 9.25
CA ARG A 244 -1.10 8.77 10.47
C ARG A 244 0.16 7.92 10.69
N GLY A 245 0.30 6.82 9.95
CA GLY A 245 1.35 5.83 10.16
C GLY A 245 2.70 6.22 9.58
N HIS A 246 3.76 5.62 10.09
CA HIS A 246 5.14 5.89 9.66
C HIS A 246 5.40 5.49 8.20
N VAL A 247 4.72 4.47 7.68
CA VAL A 247 4.80 4.09 6.26
C VAL A 247 4.30 5.22 5.36
N TYR A 248 3.15 5.83 5.70
CA TYR A 248 2.62 6.96 4.94
C TYR A 248 3.61 8.13 4.96
N LYS A 249 4.08 8.52 6.15
CA LYS A 249 5.05 9.63 6.30
C LYS A 249 6.36 9.36 5.55
N PHE A 250 6.86 8.13 5.57
CA PHE A 250 8.06 7.72 4.83
C PHE A 250 7.88 7.83 3.31
N LEU A 251 6.74 7.40 2.77
CA LEU A 251 6.44 7.57 1.34
C LEU A 251 6.33 9.06 0.96
N ARG A 252 5.69 9.88 1.81
CA ARG A 252 5.61 11.33 1.62
C ARG A 252 6.99 11.99 1.58
N SER A 253 7.92 11.61 2.46
CA SER A 253 9.30 12.13 2.45
C SER A 253 10.12 11.67 1.25
N GLN A 254 9.63 10.68 0.50
CA GLN A 254 10.16 10.24 -0.78
C GLN A 254 9.40 10.80 -1.98
N GLY A 255 8.58 11.84 -1.77
CA GLY A 255 7.87 12.54 -2.84
C GLY A 255 6.66 11.80 -3.41
N PHE A 256 6.24 10.70 -2.79
CA PHE A 256 5.01 10.02 -3.19
C PHE A 256 3.78 10.78 -2.71
N VAL A 257 2.76 10.86 -3.56
CA VAL A 257 1.46 11.45 -3.22
C VAL A 257 0.35 10.40 -3.27
N SER A 258 -0.56 10.47 -2.31
CA SER A 258 -1.78 9.65 -2.32
C SER A 258 -2.68 10.13 -3.45
N SER A 259 -2.92 9.31 -4.46
CA SER A 259 -3.72 9.72 -5.61
C SER A 259 -5.16 10.04 -5.22
N TYR A 260 -5.72 9.33 -4.23
CA TYR A 260 -7.06 9.62 -3.73
C TYR A 260 -7.13 10.99 -3.08
N ASP A 261 -6.17 11.32 -2.22
CA ASP A 261 -6.13 12.62 -1.56
C ASP A 261 -5.84 13.75 -2.56
N THR A 262 -4.98 13.53 -3.55
CA THR A 262 -4.73 14.50 -4.63
C THR A 262 -6.00 14.79 -5.43
N ALA A 263 -6.79 13.77 -5.79
CA ALA A 263 -8.04 13.96 -6.54
C ALA A 263 -9.09 14.75 -5.75
N HIS A 264 -9.12 14.58 -4.42
CA HIS A 264 -10.11 15.19 -3.53
C HIS A 264 -9.61 16.43 -2.78
N GLN A 265 -8.38 16.87 -3.06
CA GLN A 265 -7.73 18.02 -2.41
C GLN A 265 -7.66 17.87 -0.89
N TYR A 266 -7.35 16.66 -0.42
CA TYR A 266 -7.12 16.39 1.00
C TYR A 266 -5.66 16.61 1.37
N THR A 267 -5.46 17.23 2.53
CA THR A 267 -4.16 17.57 3.12
C THR A 267 -3.66 16.43 4.00
N ASP A 268 -2.40 16.46 4.41
CA ASP A 268 -1.83 15.49 5.36
C ASP A 268 -2.31 15.68 6.82
N SER A 269 -3.21 16.64 7.05
CA SER A 269 -3.70 16.99 8.39
C SER A 269 -4.54 15.87 9.03
N ASP A 270 -4.58 15.90 10.36
CA ASP A 270 -5.37 14.96 11.15
C ASP A 270 -6.88 15.06 10.91
N ALA A 271 -7.37 16.22 10.45
CA ALA A 271 -8.77 16.43 10.10
C ALA A 271 -9.17 15.65 8.84
N ASP A 272 -8.22 15.45 7.92
CA ASP A 272 -8.46 14.75 6.66
C ASP A 272 -8.18 13.25 6.75
N ALA A 273 -7.51 12.79 7.82
CA ALA A 273 -7.09 11.40 8.01
C ALA A 273 -8.23 10.36 8.10
N HIS A 274 -9.45 10.79 8.38
CA HIS A 274 -10.63 9.92 8.53
C HIS A 274 -11.75 10.23 7.52
N LYS A 275 -11.50 11.09 6.54
CA LYS A 275 -12.51 11.47 5.54
C LYS A 275 -12.96 10.28 4.69
N TRP A 276 -12.09 9.30 4.50
CA TRP A 276 -12.37 8.07 3.78
C TRP A 276 -11.79 6.86 4.52
N VAL A 277 -12.38 5.69 4.28
CA VAL A 277 -11.91 4.39 4.77
C VAL A 277 -11.80 3.42 3.60
N SER A 278 -11.05 2.34 3.78
CA SER A 278 -10.93 1.30 2.76
C SER A 278 -10.93 -0.12 3.30
N HIS A 279 -10.91 -0.33 4.62
CA HIS A 279 -10.90 -1.66 5.23
C HIS A 279 -11.75 -1.64 6.50
N CYS A 280 -12.62 -2.64 6.66
CA CYS A 280 -13.27 -2.98 7.92
C CYS A 280 -12.75 -4.32 8.42
N ASN A 281 -11.84 -4.28 9.41
CA ASN A 281 -11.17 -5.50 9.83
C ASN A 281 -12.08 -6.45 10.61
N HIS A 282 -11.58 -7.66 10.90
CA HIS A 282 -12.30 -8.68 11.68
C HIS A 282 -12.74 -8.28 13.11
N ARG A 283 -12.30 -7.11 13.62
CA ARG A 283 -12.75 -6.54 14.91
C ARG A 283 -13.82 -5.45 14.74
N GLY A 284 -14.23 -5.15 13.51
CA GLY A 284 -15.15 -4.07 13.17
C GLY A 284 -14.51 -2.68 13.13
N ASN A 285 -13.17 -2.60 13.19
CA ASN A 285 -12.49 -1.30 13.08
C ASN A 285 -12.36 -0.93 11.60
N ILE A 286 -12.73 0.32 11.28
CA ILE A 286 -12.62 0.89 9.94
C ILE A 286 -11.38 1.76 9.83
N CYS A 287 -10.66 1.66 8.72
CA CYS A 287 -9.47 2.47 8.44
C CYS A 287 -9.21 2.60 6.94
N GLY A 288 -8.55 3.70 6.53
CA GLY A 288 -7.98 3.85 5.18
C GLY A 288 -6.57 3.26 5.12
N VAL A 289 -6.39 2.17 4.38
CA VAL A 289 -5.12 1.42 4.28
C VAL A 289 -4.75 1.03 2.84
N ASP A 290 -5.69 1.15 1.91
CA ASP A 290 -5.49 0.85 0.49
C ASP A 290 -5.15 2.14 -0.24
N PHE A 291 -3.94 2.19 -0.82
CA PHE A 291 -3.44 3.39 -1.49
C PHE A 291 -2.91 3.06 -2.88
N ILE A 292 -3.13 4.01 -3.79
CA ILE A 292 -2.40 4.13 -5.05
C ILE A 292 -1.55 5.39 -4.95
N TRP A 293 -0.26 5.19 -4.73
CA TRP A 293 0.73 6.25 -4.65
C TRP A 293 1.25 6.60 -6.03
N LEU A 294 1.44 7.87 -6.29
CA LEU A 294 2.12 8.37 -7.48
C LEU A 294 3.37 9.12 -7.04
N CYS A 295 4.51 8.80 -7.66
CA CYS A 295 5.63 9.71 -7.68
C CYS A 295 6.02 10.00 -9.12
N ASN A 296 6.07 11.29 -9.45
CA ASN A 296 6.53 11.75 -10.75
C ASN A 296 8.05 11.93 -10.77
N PRO A 297 8.66 11.97 -11.95
CA PRO A 297 10.05 12.38 -12.09
C PRO A 297 10.28 13.72 -11.37
N ASN A 298 11.21 13.72 -10.43
CA ASN A 298 11.70 14.93 -9.78
C ASN A 298 13.22 14.78 -9.58
N GLU A 299 13.92 15.88 -9.31
CA GLU A 299 15.38 15.95 -9.33
C GLU A 299 15.99 15.98 -7.93
N SER A 300 15.21 16.40 -6.93
CA SER A 300 15.65 16.57 -5.55
C SER A 300 14.97 15.55 -4.63
N TRP A 301 15.43 14.30 -4.69
CA TRP A 301 14.98 13.27 -3.77
C TRP A 301 15.91 13.25 -2.57
N LYS A 302 15.32 13.30 -1.39
CA LYS A 302 16.04 13.02 -0.16
C LYS A 302 16.57 11.58 -0.21
N PRO A 303 17.85 11.33 0.13
CA PRO A 303 18.40 9.99 0.15
C PRO A 303 17.53 9.03 0.95
N LEU A 304 17.27 7.85 0.39
CA LEU A 304 16.36 6.86 0.99
C LEU A 304 16.79 6.48 2.41
N LYS A 305 18.10 6.41 2.68
CA LYS A 305 18.67 6.15 4.02
C LYS A 305 18.28 7.22 5.04
N THR A 306 18.43 8.49 4.70
CA THR A 306 18.08 9.60 5.60
C THR A 306 16.59 9.62 5.89
N SER A 307 15.74 9.46 4.87
CA SER A 307 14.28 9.38 5.07
C SER A 307 13.85 8.18 5.91
N TRP A 308 14.54 7.06 5.76
CA TRP A 308 14.30 5.86 6.56
C TRP A 308 14.71 6.09 8.02
N ALA A 309 15.87 6.71 8.26
CA ALA A 309 16.32 7.05 9.60
C ALA A 309 15.31 7.96 10.32
N GLU A 310 14.83 9.01 9.66
CA GLU A 310 13.77 9.87 10.20
C GLU A 310 12.47 9.14 10.49
N ALA A 311 12.08 8.20 9.64
CA ALA A 311 10.89 7.39 9.88
C ALA A 311 11.06 6.49 11.12
N VAL A 312 12.26 5.92 11.34
CA VAL A 312 12.59 5.15 12.55
C VAL A 312 12.62 6.04 13.78
N PHE A 313 13.22 7.23 13.72
CA PHE A 313 13.15 8.22 14.80
C PHE A 313 11.71 8.65 15.09
N GLY A 314 10.84 8.69 14.07
CA GLY A 314 9.41 8.88 14.25
C GLY A 314 8.75 7.77 15.07
N ILE A 315 9.11 6.51 14.83
CA ILE A 315 8.62 5.38 15.64
C ILE A 315 9.15 5.51 17.08
N PHE A 316 10.43 5.83 17.24
CA PHE A 316 11.04 6.05 18.55
C PHE A 316 10.32 7.14 19.34
N LYS A 317 10.12 8.31 18.74
CA LYS A 317 9.36 9.44 19.31
C LYS A 317 7.96 9.03 19.72
N TYR A 318 7.24 8.29 18.88
CA TYR A 318 5.90 7.79 19.21
C TYR A 318 5.90 6.88 20.45
N GLN A 319 6.90 6.00 20.60
CA GLN A 319 7.01 5.14 21.80
C GLN A 319 7.27 5.95 23.07
N LEU A 320 8.13 6.97 22.99
CA LEU A 320 8.40 7.85 24.13
C LEU A 320 7.19 8.71 24.52
N GLN A 321 6.48 9.27 23.54
CA GLN A 321 5.26 10.04 23.79
C GLN A 321 4.15 9.19 24.41
N LYS A 322 4.07 7.89 24.06
CA LYS A 322 3.15 6.94 24.70
C LYS A 322 3.47 6.73 26.18
N ALA A 323 4.73 6.91 26.59
CA ALA A 323 5.16 6.92 27.99
C ALA A 323 5.01 8.30 28.67
N SER A 324 4.38 9.28 28.01
CA SER A 324 4.13 10.64 28.51
C SER A 324 5.39 11.45 28.82
N LEU A 325 6.49 11.20 28.11
CA LEU A 325 7.74 11.96 28.24
C LEU A 325 7.67 13.28 27.45
N THR A 326 8.11 14.39 28.06
CA THR A 326 8.37 15.66 27.37
C THR A 326 9.67 15.59 26.55
N ASP A 327 9.98 16.61 25.77
CA ASP A 327 11.22 16.67 24.97
C ASP A 327 12.48 16.57 25.85
N ASP A 328 12.49 17.27 26.99
CA ASP A 328 13.59 17.23 27.95
C ASP A 328 13.67 15.86 28.64
N ASP A 329 12.52 15.27 28.98
CA ASP A 329 12.48 13.91 29.56
C ASP A 329 12.90 12.85 28.54
N ALA A 330 12.63 13.05 27.25
CA ALA A 330 13.00 12.16 26.17
C ALA A 330 14.51 12.19 25.92
N PHE A 331 15.14 13.37 25.99
CA PHE A 331 16.60 13.46 25.95
C PHE A 331 17.22 12.83 27.19
N ALA A 332 16.68 13.10 28.38
CA ALA A 332 17.14 12.46 29.62
C ALA A 332 17.01 10.93 29.58
N PHE A 333 15.96 10.40 28.93
CA PHE A 333 15.78 8.95 28.73
C PHE A 333 16.88 8.30 27.87
N LEU A 334 17.51 9.06 26.97
CA LEU A 334 18.63 8.59 26.14
C LEU A 334 19.98 8.63 26.87
N LYS A 335 20.09 9.42 27.95
CA LYS A 335 21.32 9.54 28.74
C LYS A 335 21.48 8.35 29.68
N ASP A 336 22.72 8.02 30.00
CA ASP A 336 23.01 7.11 31.11
C ASP A 336 22.99 7.89 32.44
N ASP A 337 23.18 7.20 33.56
CA ASP A 337 23.20 7.82 34.90
C ASP A 337 24.43 8.74 35.11
N ASN A 338 25.29 8.93 34.10
CA ASN A 338 26.41 9.87 34.21
C ASN A 338 25.90 11.31 34.01
N TYR A 339 26.50 12.24 34.76
CA TYR A 339 26.15 13.67 34.79
C TYR A 339 26.52 14.44 33.50
N ASP A 340 26.82 13.75 32.41
CA ASP A 340 27.25 14.35 31.16
C ASP A 340 26.03 14.82 30.34
N ASP A 341 26.12 15.99 29.71
CA ASP A 341 25.05 16.59 28.90
C ASP A 341 25.03 16.09 27.45
N PHE A 342 25.40 14.82 27.24
CA PHE A 342 25.39 14.17 25.92
C PHE A 342 24.99 12.70 26.01
N VAL A 343 24.53 12.15 24.90
CA VAL A 343 24.16 10.74 24.74
C VAL A 343 25.32 9.99 24.07
N THR A 344 25.67 8.81 24.57
CA THR A 344 26.69 7.95 23.95
C THR A 344 26.04 6.90 23.06
N TYR A 345 26.81 6.31 22.14
CA TYR A 345 26.32 5.19 21.33
C TYR A 345 25.77 4.04 22.18
N SER A 346 26.40 3.77 23.33
CA SER A 346 25.96 2.72 24.25
C SER A 346 24.62 3.07 24.90
N SER A 347 24.45 4.29 25.40
CA SER A 347 23.20 4.70 26.04
C SER A 347 22.05 4.80 25.02
N PHE A 348 22.33 5.24 23.79
CA PHE A 348 21.39 5.19 22.66
C PHE A 348 20.93 3.77 22.35
N CYS A 349 21.85 2.80 22.29
CA CYS A 349 21.50 1.39 22.10
C CYS A 349 20.61 0.87 23.23
N GLU A 350 20.91 1.20 24.48
CA GLU A 350 20.07 0.79 25.62
C GLU A 350 18.67 1.40 25.55
N ALA A 351 18.54 2.68 25.19
CA ALA A 351 17.25 3.32 25.03
C ALA A 351 16.41 2.66 23.91
N LEU A 352 17.03 2.36 22.76
CA LEU A 352 16.36 1.60 21.68
C LEU A 352 15.91 0.21 22.15
N ARG A 353 16.66 -0.44 23.05
CA ARG A 353 16.29 -1.73 23.63
C ARG A 353 15.10 -1.61 24.57
N GLN A 354 15.08 -0.57 25.40
CA GLN A 354 13.98 -0.29 26.33
C GLN A 354 12.65 -0.03 25.60
N VAL A 355 12.69 0.69 24.47
CA VAL A 355 11.50 0.90 23.63
C VAL A 355 11.20 -0.25 22.66
N LYS A 356 11.94 -1.35 22.77
CA LYS A 356 11.77 -2.58 21.97
C LYS A 356 11.95 -2.39 20.46
N LEU A 357 12.82 -1.45 20.05
CA LEU A 357 13.25 -1.32 18.65
C LEU A 357 14.42 -2.25 18.33
N ILE A 358 15.22 -2.64 19.32
CA ILE A 358 16.28 -3.65 19.19
C ILE A 358 16.06 -4.81 20.18
N GLY A 359 16.71 -5.95 19.92
CA GLY A 359 16.62 -7.13 20.81
C GLY A 359 15.35 -7.98 20.61
N LEU A 360 14.57 -7.72 19.57
CA LEU A 360 13.47 -8.56 19.12
C LEU A 360 13.82 -9.25 17.78
N PRO A 361 13.20 -10.41 17.46
CA PRO A 361 13.42 -11.10 16.19
C PRO A 361 13.16 -10.25 14.93
N CYS A 362 12.36 -9.18 15.05
CA CYS A 362 11.99 -8.28 13.95
C CYS A 362 12.37 -6.81 14.23
N GLY A 363 13.31 -6.57 15.14
CA GLY A 363 13.85 -5.24 15.44
C GLY A 363 14.94 -4.80 14.45
N LEU A 364 15.54 -3.65 14.73
CA LEU A 364 16.69 -3.14 13.98
C LEU A 364 17.91 -4.05 14.18
N SER A 365 18.64 -4.29 13.10
CA SER A 365 19.92 -4.98 13.09
C SER A 365 21.05 -4.08 13.64
N LEU A 366 22.19 -4.68 14.01
CA LEU A 366 23.35 -3.92 14.49
C LEU A 366 23.89 -2.93 13.44
N LEU A 367 23.77 -3.26 12.15
CA LEU A 367 24.19 -2.37 11.07
C LEU A 367 23.24 -1.18 10.95
N GLU A 368 21.94 -1.43 11.00
CA GLU A 368 20.91 -0.39 10.99
C GLU A 368 21.02 0.57 12.18
N VAL A 369 21.34 0.06 13.37
CA VAL A 369 21.57 0.92 14.55
C VAL A 369 22.80 1.79 14.38
N LYS A 370 23.86 1.29 13.74
CA LYS A 370 25.05 2.10 13.42
C LYS A 370 24.72 3.17 12.38
N ASP A 371 24.00 2.80 11.32
CA ASP A 371 23.56 3.75 10.30
C ASP A 371 22.68 4.85 10.93
N LEU A 372 21.75 4.49 11.84
CA LEU A 372 20.94 5.46 12.58
C LEU A 372 21.78 6.38 13.46
N TRP A 373 22.82 5.86 14.12
CA TRP A 373 23.73 6.67 14.92
C TRP A 373 24.48 7.67 14.05
N THR A 374 24.99 7.25 12.89
CA THR A 374 25.67 8.15 11.95
C THR A 374 24.74 9.23 11.39
N GLU A 375 23.45 8.96 11.24
CA GLU A 375 22.46 10.00 10.86
C GLU A 375 22.07 10.90 12.04
N ALA A 376 22.34 10.49 13.29
CA ALA A 376 22.02 11.26 14.50
C ALA A 376 23.16 12.20 14.92
N ASP A 377 24.39 11.71 14.86
CA ASP A 377 25.65 12.42 15.14
C ASP A 377 26.02 13.26 13.90
N LEU A 378 25.50 14.50 13.86
CA LEU A 378 25.53 15.36 12.67
C LEU A 378 26.91 15.97 12.45
N ASP A 379 27.67 16.21 13.52
CA ASP A 379 29.03 16.76 13.45
C ASP A 379 30.13 15.68 13.44
N GLY A 380 29.78 14.42 13.72
CA GLY A 380 30.67 13.27 13.71
C GLY A 380 31.62 13.22 14.90
N ASN A 381 31.29 13.89 16.00
CA ASN A 381 32.12 13.96 17.20
C ASN A 381 32.02 12.69 18.07
N GLY A 382 31.11 11.76 17.74
CA GLY A 382 30.93 10.48 18.43
C GLY A 382 30.00 10.52 19.64
N VAL A 383 29.32 11.65 19.88
CA VAL A 383 28.26 11.81 20.90
C VAL A 383 27.05 12.47 20.27
N LEU A 384 25.88 12.31 20.87
CA LEU A 384 24.66 13.01 20.45
C LEU A 384 24.33 14.09 21.48
N ASP A 385 24.49 15.35 21.09
CA ASP A 385 24.16 16.50 21.95
C ASP A 385 22.66 16.87 21.89
N PHE A 386 22.24 17.80 22.76
CA PHE A 386 20.85 18.21 22.83
C PHE A 386 20.35 18.94 21.56
N GLU A 387 21.23 19.71 20.89
CA GLU A 387 20.87 20.44 19.68
C GLU A 387 20.71 19.50 18.48
N GLU A 388 21.55 18.48 18.38
CA GLU A 388 21.42 17.39 17.42
C GLU A 388 20.15 16.59 17.67
N PHE A 389 19.90 16.18 18.93
CA PHE A 389 18.65 15.51 19.31
C PHE A 389 17.43 16.34 18.92
N LYS A 390 17.45 17.64 19.20
CA LYS A 390 16.36 18.55 18.89
C LYS A 390 16.11 18.66 17.38
N LYS A 391 17.14 18.64 16.54
CA LYS A 391 17.00 18.60 15.08
C LYS A 391 16.30 17.32 14.63
N ILE A 392 16.69 16.16 15.15
CA ILE A 392 16.04 14.87 14.84
C ILE A 392 14.58 14.90 15.31
N TRP A 393 14.36 15.34 16.55
CA TRP A 393 13.04 15.38 17.18
C TRP A 393 12.04 16.28 16.45
N ASN A 394 12.52 17.41 15.90
CA ASN A 394 11.71 18.38 15.18
C ASN A 394 11.59 18.09 13.68
N SER A 395 12.60 17.46 13.05
CA SER A 395 12.54 17.04 11.64
C SER A 395 11.37 16.08 11.40
N VAL A 396 11.09 15.21 12.37
CA VAL A 396 9.95 14.27 12.38
C VAL A 396 8.58 15.00 12.37
N CYS A 397 8.54 16.28 12.74
CA CYS A 397 7.32 17.09 12.91
C CYS A 397 7.18 18.27 11.94
N SER A 398 8.10 18.49 11.00
CA SER A 398 7.88 19.52 9.98
C SER A 398 6.89 19.01 8.93
N GLU A 399 5.60 19.21 9.21
CA GLU A 399 4.63 19.56 8.18
C GLU A 399 5.13 20.87 7.55
N ARG A 400 6.10 20.78 6.64
CA ARG A 400 6.50 21.95 5.86
C ARG A 400 5.39 22.18 4.86
N GLY A 401 4.48 23.09 5.22
CA GLY A 401 3.68 23.82 4.26
C GLY A 401 4.61 24.36 3.18
N GLU A 402 4.15 24.24 1.95
CA GLU A 402 4.77 24.86 0.78
C GLU A 402 4.79 26.38 1.01
N GLU A 403 5.90 26.88 1.55
CA GLU A 403 6.24 28.30 1.45
C GLU A 403 7.14 28.45 0.23
N ASP A 404 6.57 29.05 -0.81
CA ASP A 404 7.23 29.53 -2.02
C ASP A 404 8.49 30.34 -1.65
N VAL A 405 9.67 29.74 -1.81
CA VAL A 405 10.91 30.51 -1.82
C VAL A 405 11.08 31.04 -3.24
N ASN A 406 10.59 32.27 -3.45
CA ASN A 406 10.91 33.08 -4.61
C ASN A 406 12.43 33.35 -4.63
N VAL A 407 13.17 32.57 -5.41
CA VAL A 407 14.56 32.89 -5.77
C VAL A 407 14.52 33.51 -7.17
N CYS A 408 14.72 34.83 -7.23
CA CYS A 408 15.01 35.52 -8.48
C CYS A 408 16.32 34.97 -9.06
N VAL A 409 16.25 34.28 -10.19
CA VAL A 409 17.44 33.87 -10.95
C VAL A 409 17.62 34.85 -12.10
N GLU A 410 18.71 35.62 -12.04
CA GLU A 410 19.20 36.43 -13.15
C GLU A 410 19.73 35.53 -14.29
N ASP A 411 19.42 35.97 -15.51
CA ASP A 411 19.72 35.36 -16.80
C ASP A 411 21.17 34.85 -16.92
N SER A 412 21.34 33.53 -17.02
CA SER A 412 22.57 32.94 -17.56
C SER A 412 22.35 31.54 -18.17
N LYS A 413 22.30 31.52 -19.51
CA LYS A 413 22.49 30.41 -20.48
C LYS A 413 21.78 29.07 -20.21
N SER A 414 20.80 28.78 -21.09
CA SER A 414 19.98 27.57 -21.16
C SER A 414 20.74 26.24 -21.06
N PRO A 415 20.45 25.40 -20.05
CA PRO A 415 20.77 23.97 -20.09
C PRO A 415 19.89 23.27 -21.14
N CYS A 416 20.37 22.17 -21.70
CA CYS A 416 19.58 21.34 -22.60
C CYS A 416 18.44 20.66 -21.80
N GLU A 417 17.25 21.26 -21.83
CA GLU A 417 16.05 20.78 -21.14
C GLU A 417 15.60 19.43 -21.72
N GLU A 418 15.74 18.34 -20.96
CA GLU A 418 15.12 17.06 -21.31
C GLU A 418 13.66 17.07 -20.81
N GLU A 419 12.70 17.21 -21.73
CA GLU A 419 11.28 17.03 -21.43
C GLU A 419 11.02 15.57 -20.99
N THR A 420 10.46 15.37 -19.80
CA THR A 420 10.01 14.06 -19.31
C THR A 420 8.47 14.00 -19.25
N VAL A 421 7.92 12.80 -19.13
CA VAL A 421 6.46 12.60 -19.05
C VAL A 421 6.10 12.14 -17.65
N GLY A 422 5.30 12.97 -16.96
CA GLY A 422 4.68 12.68 -15.68
C GLY A 422 3.22 12.23 -15.81
N PHE A 423 2.56 12.09 -14.66
CA PHE A 423 1.12 11.92 -14.55
C PHE A 423 0.50 13.02 -13.68
N LYS A 424 -0.69 13.45 -14.09
CA LYS A 424 -1.62 14.17 -13.22
C LYS A 424 -2.76 13.25 -12.86
N VAL A 425 -3.14 13.25 -11.58
CA VAL A 425 -4.35 12.55 -11.12
C VAL A 425 -5.58 13.31 -11.62
N LYS A 426 -6.39 12.67 -12.47
CA LYS A 426 -7.66 13.24 -12.96
C LYS A 426 -8.82 12.94 -12.03
N ASN A 427 -8.88 11.71 -11.52
CA ASN A 427 -9.96 11.24 -10.68
C ASN A 427 -9.50 10.07 -9.82
N ALA A 428 -10.12 9.88 -8.66
CA ALA A 428 -9.96 8.71 -7.82
C ALA A 428 -11.32 8.38 -7.19
N VAL A 429 -11.69 7.11 -7.10
CA VAL A 429 -12.99 6.69 -6.57
C VAL A 429 -12.78 5.44 -5.72
N LEU A 430 -13.42 5.40 -4.55
CA LEU A 430 -13.57 4.19 -3.76
C LEU A 430 -14.96 3.60 -3.98
N PHE A 431 -15.01 2.28 -4.03
CA PHE A 431 -16.26 1.54 -4.05
C PHE A 431 -16.29 0.51 -2.92
N PRO A 432 -17.36 0.48 -2.11
CA PRO A 432 -18.64 1.22 -2.25
C PRO A 432 -18.54 2.70 -1.80
N ARG A 433 -19.42 3.59 -2.29
CA ARG A 433 -19.28 5.06 -2.14
C ARG A 433 -19.39 5.55 -0.70
N GLU A 434 -20.02 4.79 0.18
CA GLU A 434 -20.15 5.08 1.60
C GLU A 434 -18.76 5.22 2.26
N VAL A 435 -17.78 4.47 1.78
CA VAL A 435 -16.41 4.51 2.33
C VAL A 435 -15.69 5.81 2.02
N GLU A 436 -16.11 6.54 0.98
CA GLU A 436 -15.64 7.90 0.65
C GLU A 436 -16.10 8.94 1.68
N ARG A 437 -17.06 8.57 2.55
CA ARG A 437 -17.56 9.39 3.67
C ARG A 437 -17.09 8.87 5.01
N GLY A 438 -16.11 7.97 5.03
CA GLY A 438 -15.57 7.36 6.24
C GLY A 438 -16.51 6.35 6.90
N MET A 439 -17.49 5.79 6.17
CA MET A 439 -18.45 4.82 6.69
C MET A 439 -18.30 3.45 6.00
N TRP A 440 -18.51 2.37 6.74
CA TRP A 440 -18.53 1.04 6.15
C TRP A 440 -19.97 0.55 5.94
N PRO A 441 -20.38 0.19 4.72
CA PRO A 441 -21.73 -0.29 4.45
C PRO A 441 -21.96 -1.73 4.95
N GLU A 442 -23.13 -1.97 5.54
CA GLU A 442 -23.50 -3.26 6.13
C GLU A 442 -23.76 -4.37 5.10
N ASP A 443 -24.17 -4.00 3.88
CA ASP A 443 -24.55 -4.92 2.79
C ASP A 443 -23.39 -5.26 1.83
N TYR A 444 -22.21 -4.67 2.06
CA TYR A 444 -21.04 -4.94 1.24
C TYR A 444 -20.42 -6.31 1.56
N SER A 445 -20.42 -7.18 0.56
CA SER A 445 -20.11 -8.61 0.71
C SER A 445 -18.96 -9.13 -0.15
N LEU A 446 -18.40 -8.29 -1.03
CA LEU A 446 -17.34 -8.70 -1.96
C LEU A 446 -16.01 -8.95 -1.25
N SER A 447 -15.65 -8.07 -0.33
CA SER A 447 -14.43 -8.14 0.49
C SER A 447 -14.66 -7.38 1.81
N ASP A 448 -13.71 -7.47 2.72
CA ASP A 448 -13.58 -6.55 3.87
C ASP A 448 -12.73 -5.31 3.51
N HIS A 449 -12.27 -5.22 2.26
CA HIS A 449 -11.66 -4.03 1.68
C HIS A 449 -12.56 -3.37 0.61
N ALA A 450 -12.45 -2.06 0.46
CA ALA A 450 -13.03 -1.30 -0.63
C ALA A 450 -12.03 -1.23 -1.78
N ARG A 451 -12.57 -1.21 -2.99
CA ARG A 451 -11.78 -1.10 -4.21
C ARG A 451 -11.46 0.37 -4.47
N LEU A 452 -10.20 0.67 -4.75
CA LEU A 452 -9.75 2.01 -5.15
C LEU A 452 -9.39 2.00 -6.65
N THR A 453 -10.01 2.90 -7.43
CA THR A 453 -9.67 3.11 -8.85
C THR A 453 -9.24 4.56 -9.06
N VAL A 454 -8.13 4.76 -9.76
CA VAL A 454 -7.56 6.07 -10.07
C VAL A 454 -7.36 6.21 -11.58
N THR A 455 -7.69 7.39 -12.12
CA THR A 455 -7.41 7.76 -13.50
C THR A 455 -6.30 8.79 -13.55
N PHE A 456 -5.26 8.50 -14.31
CA PHE A 456 -4.13 9.37 -14.58
C PHE A 456 -4.18 9.90 -16.00
N SER A 457 -3.82 11.17 -16.19
CA SER A 457 -3.51 11.71 -17.51
C SER A 457 -2.04 12.06 -17.60
N PRO A 458 -1.38 11.75 -18.73
CA PRO A 458 0.00 12.14 -18.96
C PRO A 458 0.14 13.67 -18.98
N VAL A 459 1.27 14.16 -18.45
CA VAL A 459 1.64 15.58 -18.48
C VAL A 459 3.11 15.72 -18.86
N ARG A 460 3.47 16.78 -19.60
CA ARG A 460 4.89 17.12 -19.80
C ARG A 460 5.44 17.75 -18.53
N MET A 461 6.65 17.37 -18.18
CA MET A 461 7.41 17.92 -17.06
C MET A 461 8.78 18.37 -17.55
N GLN A 462 9.22 19.53 -17.09
CA GLN A 462 10.60 19.97 -17.28
C GLN A 462 11.44 19.41 -16.14
N CYS A 463 12.55 18.76 -16.48
CA CYS A 463 13.60 18.38 -15.53
C CYS A 463 14.83 19.25 -15.80
N SER A 464 15.21 20.07 -14.82
CA SER A 464 16.45 20.84 -14.74
C SER A 464 17.63 20.01 -14.17
N ARG A 465 18.34 19.25 -15.02
CA ARG A 465 19.47 18.41 -14.55
C ARG A 465 20.41 19.20 -13.62
N PRO A 466 20.75 18.70 -12.43
CA PRO A 466 21.80 19.30 -11.63
C PRO A 466 23.10 19.22 -12.42
N ASP A 467 23.78 20.35 -12.57
CA ASP A 467 25.08 20.43 -13.22
C ASP A 467 25.99 19.36 -12.63
N LYS A 468 26.52 18.50 -13.49
CA LYS A 468 27.66 17.64 -13.13
C LYS A 468 28.76 18.60 -12.75
N PHE A 469 28.99 18.78 -11.44
CA PHE A 469 30.09 19.58 -10.92
C PHE A 469 31.35 19.28 -11.72
N ASN A 470 31.80 20.28 -12.47
CA ASN A 470 33.12 20.30 -13.08
C ASN A 470 34.13 20.11 -11.95
N LYS A 471 34.72 18.92 -11.87
CA LYS A 471 36.03 18.76 -11.23
C LYS A 471 37.04 19.50 -12.09
N SER A 472 37.22 20.78 -11.81
CA SER A 472 38.34 21.57 -12.32
C SER A 472 38.70 22.67 -11.32
N HIS A 473 39.91 22.53 -10.74
CA HIS A 473 40.67 23.49 -9.92
C HIS A 473 40.16 23.66 -8.48
N LEU A 474 40.95 23.49 -7.41
CA LEU A 474 42.40 23.50 -7.20
C LEU A 474 42.76 22.61 -5.99
#